data_AF-A0A7I4YWM2-F1
#
_entry.id   AF-A0A7I4YWM2-F1
#
_cell.length_a   1.000
_cell.length_b   1.000
_cell.length_c   1.000
_cell.angle_alpha   90.00
_cell.angle_beta   90.00
_cell.angle_gamma   90.00
#
_symmetry.space_group_name_H-M   'P 1'
#
loop_
_entity.id
_entity.type
_entity.pdbx_description
1 polymer ?
#
loop_
_entity_poly.entity_id
_entity_poly.type
_entity_poly.pdbx_seq_one_letter_code
_entity_poly.pdbx_strand_id
1 'polypeptide(L)'
;MLGIFLYTQVQRGIRNSELRQRAEIRDAVDYAKKSKHRWDGHVLPYSGGRWTRVVTHWSPRDIKRTPGRPPTRWSDCFTKALNERNGEPRVPEARTTQ
;
A
#
# COMPACT_ATOMS: atom_id res chain seq x y z
N MET A 1 -16.22 15.73 10.32
CA MET A 1 -15.84 16.98 9.59
C MET A 1 -15.72 18.09 10.63
N LEU A 2 -14.58 18.77 10.75
CA LEU A 2 -14.29 19.68 11.88
C LEU A 2 -15.01 21.05 11.84
N GLY A 3 -15.74 21.37 10.76
CA GLY A 3 -16.45 22.65 10.64
C GLY A 3 -15.55 23.89 10.57
N ILE A 4 -14.24 23.72 10.37
CA ILE A 4 -13.26 24.81 10.27
C ILE A 4 -13.24 25.31 8.82
N PHE A 5 -13.66 26.55 8.61
CA PHE A 5 -13.57 27.21 7.31
C PHE A 5 -12.12 27.61 6.99
N LEU A 6 -11.79 27.69 5.72
CA LEU A 6 -10.44 28.09 5.25
C LEU A 6 -10.02 29.46 5.82
N TYR A 7 -10.97 30.39 5.97
CA TYR A 7 -10.69 31.71 6.55
C TYR A 7 -10.24 31.62 8.01
N THR A 8 -10.87 30.77 8.85
CA THR A 8 -10.50 30.62 10.26
C THR A 8 -9.18 29.85 10.40
N GLN A 9 -8.93 28.89 9.50
CA GLN A 9 -7.65 28.19 9.43
C GLN A 9 -6.49 29.16 9.20
N VAL A 10 -6.61 30.05 8.20
CA VAL A 10 -5.56 31.02 7.85
C VAL A 10 -5.35 32.05 8.95
N GLN A 11 -6.43 32.64 9.48
CA GLN A 11 -6.35 33.64 10.57
C GLN A 11 -5.67 33.09 11.82
N ARG A 12 -5.91 31.80 12.14
CA ARG A 12 -5.32 31.13 13.29
C ARG A 12 -3.98 30.44 12.98
N GLY A 13 -3.48 30.54 11.74
CA GLY A 13 -2.24 29.88 11.31
C GLY A 13 -2.25 28.36 11.50
N ILE A 14 -3.41 27.71 11.41
CA ILE A 14 -3.54 26.27 11.70
C ILE A 14 -2.91 25.48 10.55
N ARG A 15 -1.96 24.61 10.89
CA ARG A 15 -1.25 23.77 9.94
C ARG A 15 -2.13 22.61 9.44
N ASN A 16 -1.90 22.19 8.21
CA ASN A 16 -2.65 21.09 7.60
C ASN A 16 -2.46 19.75 8.35
N SER A 17 -1.27 19.49 8.88
CA SER A 17 -1.00 18.30 9.71
C SER A 17 -1.87 18.25 10.96
N GLU A 18 -2.08 19.40 11.59
CA GLU A 18 -2.90 19.52 12.79
C GLU A 18 -4.39 19.33 12.48
N LEU A 19 -4.87 19.84 11.34
CA LEU A 19 -6.24 19.56 10.88
C LEU A 19 -6.44 18.07 10.57
N ARG A 20 -5.47 17.43 9.91
CA ARG A 20 -5.51 15.98 9.64
C ARG A 20 -5.55 15.16 10.92
N GLN A 21 -4.76 15.53 11.92
CA GLN A 21 -4.76 14.89 13.24
C GLN A 21 -6.11 15.06 13.94
N ARG A 22 -6.62 16.28 14.02
CA ARG A 22 -7.92 16.57 14.67
C ARG A 22 -9.09 15.89 13.97
N ALA A 23 -9.02 15.75 12.64
CA ALA A 23 -10.08 15.14 11.86
C ALA A 23 -9.96 13.61 11.78
N GLU A 24 -8.91 13.04 12.38
CA GLU A 24 -8.54 11.62 12.29
C GLU A 24 -8.57 11.09 10.85
N ILE A 25 -8.25 11.96 9.89
CA ILE A 25 -8.29 11.61 8.48
C ILE A 25 -7.12 10.66 8.22
N ARG A 26 -7.47 9.42 7.90
CA ARG A 26 -6.49 8.42 7.48
C ARG A 26 -5.73 8.93 6.26
N ASP A 27 -4.42 8.70 6.25
CA ASP A 27 -3.60 9.08 5.12
C ASP A 27 -4.09 8.40 3.83
N ALA A 28 -4.25 9.22 2.79
CA ALA A 28 -4.84 8.79 1.53
C ALA A 28 -3.94 7.78 0.80
N VAL A 29 -2.62 7.94 0.89
CA VAL A 29 -1.65 7.03 0.26
C VAL A 29 -1.67 5.69 0.97
N ASP A 30 -1.68 5.70 2.30
CA ASP A 30 -1.76 4.46 3.09
C ASP A 30 -3.09 3.74 2.88
N TYR A 31 -4.20 4.48 2.78
CA TYR A 31 -5.49 3.90 2.47
C TYR A 31 -5.52 3.28 1.06
N ALA A 32 -5.01 3.99 0.05
CA ALA A 32 -4.95 3.49 -1.32
C ALA A 32 -4.08 2.22 -1.39
N LYS A 33 -2.92 2.22 -0.73
CA LYS A 33 -2.06 1.03 -0.60
C LYS A 33 -2.81 -0.13 0.04
N LYS A 34 -3.42 0.05 1.21
CA LYS A 34 -4.15 -1.02 1.91
C LYS A 34 -5.34 -1.55 1.10
N SER A 35 -6.08 -0.65 0.44
CA SER A 35 -7.21 -1.01 -0.42
C SER A 35 -6.77 -1.84 -1.64
N LYS A 36 -5.67 -1.44 -2.27
CA LYS A 36 -5.04 -2.20 -3.36
C LYS A 36 -4.69 -3.62 -2.92
N HIS A 37 -3.94 -3.76 -1.82
CA HIS A 37 -3.56 -5.09 -1.31
C HIS A 37 -4.76 -5.95 -0.91
N ARG A 38 -5.84 -5.35 -0.39
CA ARG A 38 -7.08 -6.07 -0.06
C ARG A 38 -7.78 -6.60 -1.31
N TRP A 39 -7.84 -5.78 -2.36
CA TRP A 39 -8.36 -6.22 -3.66
C TRP A 39 -7.49 -7.32 -4.26
N ASP A 40 -6.17 -7.16 -4.24
CA ASP A 40 -5.22 -8.14 -4.74
C ASP A 40 -5.34 -9.48 -3.99
N GLY A 41 -5.40 -9.45 -2.65
CA GLY A 41 -5.57 -10.67 -1.84
C GLY A 41 -6.89 -11.39 -2.08
N HIS A 42 -7.90 -10.71 -2.61
CA HIS A 42 -9.15 -11.32 -3.05
C HIS A 42 -9.06 -11.87 -4.48
N VAL A 43 -8.32 -11.21 -5.36
CA VAL A 43 -8.23 -11.54 -6.80
C VAL A 43 -7.15 -12.57 -7.13
N LEU A 44 -6.02 -12.58 -6.40
CA LEU A 44 -4.87 -13.46 -6.63
C LEU A 44 -5.12 -14.96 -6.38
N PRO A 45 -5.85 -15.38 -5.33
CA PRO A 45 -6.10 -16.82 -5.07
C PRO A 45 -7.04 -17.45 -6.10
N TYR A 46 -7.83 -16.62 -6.79
CA TYR A 46 -8.61 -17.10 -7.92
C TYR A 46 -7.67 -17.46 -9.05
N SER A 47 -7.78 -18.69 -9.55
CA SER A 47 -7.44 -19.04 -10.94
C SER A 47 -8.39 -18.33 -11.92
N GLY A 48 -8.72 -17.07 -11.64
CA GLY A 48 -9.63 -16.24 -12.39
C GLY A 48 -9.26 -16.33 -13.85
N GLY A 49 -10.29 -16.35 -14.69
CA GLY A 49 -10.17 -16.63 -16.12
C GLY A 49 -9.05 -15.81 -16.78
N ARG A 50 -8.69 -16.22 -18.00
CA ARG A 50 -7.56 -15.73 -18.81
C ARG A 50 -7.07 -14.29 -18.51
N TRP A 51 -7.97 -13.32 -18.35
CA TRP A 51 -7.68 -11.92 -18.02
C TRP A 51 -6.94 -11.68 -16.70
N THR A 52 -7.36 -12.26 -15.57
CA THR A 52 -6.70 -12.01 -14.27
C THR A 52 -5.24 -12.44 -14.32
N ARG A 53 -4.97 -13.61 -14.93
CA ARG A 53 -3.62 -14.13 -15.13
C ARG A 53 -2.81 -13.27 -16.10
N VAL A 54 -3.41 -12.86 -17.22
CA VAL A 54 -2.74 -12.01 -18.23
C VAL A 54 -2.31 -10.70 -17.60
N VAL A 55 -3.18 -10.03 -16.85
CA VAL A 55 -2.91 -8.72 -16.25
C VAL A 55 -1.85 -8.80 -15.14
N THR A 56 -1.95 -9.78 -14.24
CA THR A 56 -0.99 -9.92 -13.12
C THR A 56 0.41 -10.37 -13.55
N HIS A 57 0.50 -11.22 -14.57
CA HIS A 57 1.78 -11.75 -15.07
C HIS A 57 2.29 -10.97 -16.28
N TRP A 58 1.60 -9.89 -16.68
CA TRP A 58 1.99 -9.10 -17.83
C TRP A 58 3.41 -8.55 -17.66
N SER A 59 4.19 -8.64 -18.73
CA SER A 59 5.51 -8.03 -18.83
C SER A 59 5.65 -7.36 -20.20
N PRO A 60 6.31 -6.20 -20.29
CA PRO A 60 6.57 -5.55 -21.57
C PRO A 60 7.44 -6.46 -22.45
N ARG A 61 6.97 -6.80 -23.66
CA ARG A 61 7.65 -7.77 -24.54
C ARG A 61 8.72 -7.13 -25.44
N ASP A 62 8.50 -5.89 -25.86
CA ASP A 62 9.30 -5.24 -26.91
C ASP A 62 10.36 -4.25 -26.38
N ILE A 63 10.61 -4.24 -25.07
CA ILE A 63 11.54 -3.31 -24.43
C ILE A 63 12.74 -4.07 -23.88
N LYS A 64 13.92 -3.87 -24.48
CA LYS A 64 15.19 -4.35 -23.93
C LYS A 64 15.52 -3.56 -22.66
N ARG A 65 15.65 -4.26 -21.52
CA ARG A 65 15.98 -3.63 -20.24
C ARG A 65 17.48 -3.45 -20.06
N THR A 66 17.87 -2.44 -19.29
CA THR A 66 19.25 -2.24 -18.85
C THR A 66 19.76 -3.48 -18.10
N PRO A 67 20.96 -3.97 -18.40
CA PRO A 67 21.58 -5.06 -17.66
C PRO A 67 21.60 -4.80 -16.15
N GLY A 68 21.36 -5.83 -15.34
CA GLY A 68 21.45 -5.76 -13.87
C GLY A 68 20.12 -5.61 -13.10
N ARG A 69 18.99 -5.33 -13.78
CA ARG A 69 17.67 -5.30 -13.12
C ARG A 69 16.80 -6.49 -13.52
N PRO A 70 16.41 -7.38 -12.59
CA PRO A 70 15.56 -8.51 -12.91
C PRO A 70 14.17 -8.03 -13.38
N PRO A 71 13.53 -8.79 -14.28
CA PRO A 71 12.20 -8.44 -14.79
C PRO A 71 11.18 -8.46 -13.65
N THR A 72 10.65 -7.28 -13.30
CA THR A 72 9.57 -7.14 -12.32
C THR A 72 8.21 -7.26 -12.99
N ARG A 73 7.40 -8.22 -12.55
CA ARG A 73 5.98 -8.39 -12.89
C ARG A 73 5.12 -7.71 -11.83
N TRP A 74 3.85 -7.48 -12.17
CA TRP A 74 2.92 -6.93 -11.19
C TRP A 74 2.71 -7.89 -10.01
N SER A 75 2.73 -9.21 -10.26
CA SER A 75 2.74 -10.26 -9.24
C SER A 75 3.79 -10.05 -8.14
N ASP A 76 4.98 -9.58 -8.52
CA ASP A 76 6.13 -9.50 -7.62
C ASP A 76 5.95 -8.43 -6.55
N CYS A 77 5.21 -7.36 -6.87
CA CYS A 77 4.80 -6.34 -5.90
C CYS A 77 3.95 -6.95 -4.79
N PHE A 78 3.09 -7.92 -5.10
CA PHE A 78 2.23 -8.58 -4.13
C PHE A 78 3.02 -9.57 -3.28
N THR A 79 3.87 -10.39 -3.92
CA THR A 79 4.76 -11.31 -3.21
C THR A 79 5.64 -10.56 -2.22
N LYS A 80 6.20 -9.41 -2.62
CA LYS A 80 6.98 -8.55 -1.74
C LYS A 80 6.17 -8.04 -0.56
N ALA A 81 4.98 -7.49 -0.80
CA ALA A 81 4.14 -6.95 0.27
C ALA A 81 3.59 -8.01 1.23
N LEU A 82 3.28 -9.21 0.73
CA LEU A 82 2.89 -10.35 1.57
C LEU A 82 4.06 -10.81 2.45
N ASN A 83 5.26 -10.87 1.89
CA ASN A 83 6.46 -11.22 2.64
C ASN A 83 6.79 -10.16 3.71
N GLU A 84 6.65 -8.88 3.40
CA GLU A 84 6.80 -7.77 4.37
C GLU A 84 5.77 -7.90 5.51
N ARG A 85 4.53 -8.27 5.21
CA ARG A 85 3.49 -8.51 6.24
C ARG A 85 3.77 -9.76 7.08
N ASN A 86 4.37 -10.78 6.50
CA ASN A 86 4.66 -12.06 7.17
C ASN A 86 6.01 -12.06 7.91
N GLY A 87 6.90 -11.11 7.62
CA GLY A 87 8.19 -10.92 8.29
C GLY A 87 8.12 -10.17 9.62
N GLU A 88 6.97 -9.60 9.96
CA GLU A 88 6.67 -9.05 11.28
C GLU A 88 6.27 -10.19 12.23
N PRO A 89 6.93 -10.37 13.40
CA PRO A 89 6.52 -11.35 14.39
C PRO A 89 5.06 -11.10 14.78
N ARG A 90 4.18 -12.09 14.61
CA ARG A 90 2.76 -12.00 15.01
C ARG A 90 2.57 -11.77 16.52
N VAL A 91 3.62 -12.00 17.30
CA VAL A 91 3.70 -11.81 18.74
C VAL A 91 5.07 -11.17 19.01
N PRO A 92 5.18 -10.07 19.78
CA PRO A 92 6.49 -9.63 20.22
C PRO A 92 7.09 -10.76 21.03
N GLU A 93 8.23 -11.28 20.56
CA GLU A 93 8.98 -12.34 21.23
C GLU A 93 9.20 -11.89 22.68
N ALA A 94 8.58 -12.60 23.62
CA ALA A 94 8.67 -12.25 25.02
C ALA A 94 10.16 -12.30 25.39
N ARG A 95 10.70 -11.14 25.79
CA ARG A 95 12.08 -11.04 26.28
C ARG A 95 12.18 -11.94 27.50
N THR A 96 12.72 -13.13 27.29
CA THR A 96 13.07 -14.03 28.38
C THR A 96 14.37 -13.50 28.95
N THR A 97 14.26 -12.65 29.96
CA THR A 97 15.41 -12.19 30.75
C THR A 97 15.94 -13.39 31.51
N GLN A 98 17.22 -13.75 31.29
CA GLN A 98 17.98 -14.63 32.18
C GLN A 98 18.50 -13.86 33.39
#